data_AF-A0A1F4DFU0-F1
#
_entry.id   AF-A0A1F4DFU0-F1
#
_cell.length_a   1.000
_cell.length_b   1.000
_cell.length_c   1.000
_cell.angle_alpha   90.00
_cell.angle_beta   90.00
_cell.angle_gamma   90.00
#
_symmetry.space_group_name_H-M   'P 1'
#
loop_
_entity.id
_entity.type
_entity.pdbx_description
1 polymer ?
#
loop_
_entity_poly.entity_id
_entity_poly.type
_entity_poly.pdbx_seq_one_letter_code
_entity_poly.pdbx_strand_id
1 'polypeptide(L)'
;MVSRNAHAAPVKLLALFVLLSGIPLVALGWLGWRVLQQDGALESQRVRERLDNAASLVARELDRGLTAWEALLPAAAGGQAVALPPRTVFLLIATDGVVQQQGAPLPYYPRVPPASSPSSPLFAVAERQEFREQNLSAAIAAYRALAVSNDQSISAEALMRLARCFRKQGRLSDALAAYANLTTLRDVPVAGSPAELVARRERIVLFNATGDENAAAHERTLLTSALLDGRFRIDRPTFDYFQELASVPTATRPTPSGAALARAVEAVWSTWQEQTSGRTAWTSDIGTFVSVWRKTPSGTASMTAGIDALTSSVGDTIRNLQVAAQLDDPAGKKVWGVVSAGPRVTKTSRETGLPWTLHVAVDDFGSASSVADSRRNLFVAGFVLMALVVSAASYFVFRAVNRELRVARLQSDFVAAVSHEFRTPLTAMCHLTEILEEGNAGADRLP
;
A
#
# COMPACT_ATOMS: atom_id res chain seq x y z
N MET A 1 0.98 -86.10 -31.66
CA MET A 1 0.30 -84.99 -30.96
C MET A 1 1.30 -83.83 -30.76
N VAL A 2 1.79 -83.22 -31.86
CA VAL A 2 2.70 -82.05 -31.81
C VAL A 2 2.41 -81.21 -33.05
N SER A 3 1.35 -80.41 -33.03
CA SER A 3 1.09 -79.41 -34.07
C SER A 3 0.26 -78.26 -33.51
N ARG A 4 0.93 -77.29 -32.89
CA ARG A 4 0.46 -75.91 -32.65
C ARG A 4 1.50 -75.21 -31.79
N ASN A 5 2.46 -74.50 -32.39
CA ASN A 5 3.20 -73.42 -31.71
C ASN A 5 4.07 -72.55 -32.65
N ALA A 6 4.12 -72.84 -33.95
CA ALA A 6 4.94 -72.05 -34.89
C ALA A 6 4.39 -70.64 -35.21
N HIS A 7 3.14 -70.31 -34.87
CA HIS A 7 2.55 -68.98 -35.11
C HIS A 7 2.66 -68.00 -33.93
N ALA A 8 3.13 -68.44 -32.75
CA ALA A 8 3.20 -67.59 -31.56
C ALA A 8 4.52 -66.80 -31.42
N ALA A 9 5.59 -67.22 -32.09
CA ALA A 9 6.91 -66.58 -32.01
C ALA A 9 6.95 -65.10 -32.49
N PRO A 10 6.35 -64.72 -33.64
CA PRO A 10 6.40 -63.33 -34.11
C PRO A 10 5.60 -62.39 -33.21
N VAL A 11 4.45 -62.83 -32.67
CA VAL A 11 3.62 -62.04 -31.75
C VAL A 11 4.32 -61.83 -30.40
N LYS A 12 5.02 -62.85 -29.89
CA LYS A 12 5.79 -62.75 -28.65
C LYS A 12 6.97 -61.77 -28.77
N LEU A 13 7.68 -61.77 -29.90
CA LEU A 13 8.76 -60.80 -30.16
C LEU A 13 8.23 -59.37 -30.32
N LEU A 14 7.10 -59.19 -31.00
CA LEU A 14 6.40 -57.90 -31.13
C LEU A 14 5.97 -57.36 -29.77
N ALA A 15 5.38 -58.22 -28.93
CA ALA A 15 4.97 -57.86 -27.58
C ALA A 15 6.17 -57.46 -26.72
N LEU A 16 7.28 -58.20 -26.79
CA LEU A 16 8.49 -57.91 -26.03
C LEU A 16 9.15 -56.60 -26.48
N PHE A 17 9.11 -56.28 -27.77
CA PHE A 17 9.59 -55.00 -28.32
C PHE A 17 8.73 -53.81 -27.85
N VAL A 18 7.41 -53.92 -27.94
CA VAL A 18 6.48 -52.88 -27.45
C VAL A 18 6.63 -52.67 -25.95
N LEU A 19 6.86 -53.74 -25.19
CA LEU A 19 7.06 -53.67 -23.75
C LEU A 19 8.41 -53.01 -23.41
N LEU A 20 9.49 -53.38 -24.12
CA LEU A 20 10.82 -52.82 -23.89
C LEU A 20 10.95 -51.35 -24.33
N SER A 21 10.21 -50.92 -25.36
CA SER A 21 10.20 -49.52 -25.84
C SER A 21 9.14 -48.64 -25.15
N GLY A 22 8.01 -49.23 -24.75
CA GLY A 22 6.92 -48.54 -24.07
C GLY A 22 7.25 -48.18 -22.62
N ILE A 23 7.96 -49.06 -21.89
CA ILE A 23 8.34 -48.80 -20.49
C ILE A 23 9.18 -47.51 -20.34
N PRO A 24 10.26 -47.29 -21.13
CA PRO A 24 11.04 -46.06 -21.08
C PRO A 24 10.21 -44.80 -21.40
N LEU A 25 9.31 -44.87 -22.38
CA LEU A 25 8.47 -43.71 -22.77
C LEU A 25 7.46 -43.35 -21.68
N VAL A 26 6.84 -44.35 -21.04
CA VAL A 26 5.93 -44.14 -19.92
C VAL A 26 6.69 -43.63 -18.70
N ALA A 27 7.85 -44.21 -18.39
CA ALA A 27 8.71 -43.78 -17.30
C ALA A 27 9.19 -42.33 -17.50
N LEU A 28 9.60 -41.98 -18.73
CA LEU A 28 9.95 -40.61 -19.10
C LEU A 28 8.75 -39.68 -18.91
N GLY A 29 7.61 -39.97 -19.53
CA GLY A 29 6.41 -39.13 -19.39
C GLY A 29 6.00 -38.90 -17.93
N TRP A 30 6.05 -39.96 -17.11
CA TRP A 30 5.75 -39.89 -15.69
C TRP A 30 6.78 -39.08 -14.89
N LEU A 31 8.08 -39.27 -15.16
CA LEU A 31 9.15 -38.56 -14.45
C LEU A 31 9.18 -37.07 -14.85
N GLY A 32 8.97 -36.76 -16.14
CA GLY A 32 8.81 -35.38 -16.63
C GLY A 32 7.61 -34.69 -16.01
N TRP A 33 6.45 -35.35 -15.94
CA TRP A 33 5.27 -34.82 -15.26
C TRP A 33 5.52 -34.57 -13.77
N ARG A 34 6.17 -35.51 -13.09
CA ARG A 34 6.47 -35.40 -11.66
C ARG A 34 7.44 -34.27 -11.35
N VAL A 35 8.49 -34.09 -12.15
CA VAL A 35 9.45 -32.98 -12.01
C VAL A 35 8.76 -31.64 -12.22
N LEU A 36 7.92 -31.52 -13.25
CA LEU A 36 7.16 -30.27 -13.51
C LEU A 36 6.20 -29.92 -12.36
N GLN A 37 5.53 -30.91 -11.76
CA GLN A 37 4.69 -30.66 -10.58
C GLN A 37 5.51 -30.25 -9.35
N GLN A 38 6.66 -30.88 -9.13
CA GLN A 38 7.53 -30.58 -7.98
C GLN A 38 8.17 -29.19 -8.10
N ASP A 39 8.66 -28.82 -9.28
CA ASP A 39 9.28 -27.51 -9.52
C ASP A 39 8.29 -26.37 -9.31
N GLY A 40 7.05 -26.50 -9.82
CA GLY A 40 6.02 -25.47 -9.65
C GLY A 40 5.65 -25.23 -8.17
N ALA A 41 5.52 -26.31 -7.39
CA ALA A 41 5.24 -26.19 -5.95
C ALA A 41 6.39 -25.52 -5.19
N LEU A 42 7.64 -25.94 -5.45
CA LEU A 42 8.83 -25.37 -4.82
C LEU A 42 9.04 -23.89 -5.20
N GLU A 43 8.80 -23.53 -6.46
CA GLU A 43 8.91 -22.14 -6.92
C GLU A 43 7.87 -21.26 -6.23
N SER A 44 6.61 -21.72 -6.14
CA SER A 44 5.56 -20.99 -5.43
C SER A 44 5.89 -20.79 -3.94
N GLN A 45 6.47 -21.81 -3.30
CA GLN A 45 6.92 -21.74 -1.92
C GLN A 45 8.09 -20.75 -1.75
N ARG A 46 9.09 -20.80 -2.63
CA ARG A 46 10.21 -19.85 -2.61
C ARG A 46 9.76 -18.41 -2.81
N VAL A 47 8.82 -18.17 -3.72
CA VAL A 47 8.22 -16.83 -3.91
C VAL A 47 7.49 -16.40 -2.65
N ARG A 48 6.70 -17.29 -2.02
CA ARG A 48 6.02 -17.01 -0.77
C ARG A 48 7.00 -16.65 0.36
N GLU A 49 8.05 -17.44 0.55
CA GLU A 49 9.08 -17.22 1.56
C GLU A 49 9.85 -15.91 1.33
N ARG A 50 10.18 -15.60 0.07
CA ARG A 50 10.80 -14.30 -0.30
C ARG A 50 9.89 -13.12 0.02
N LEU A 51 8.60 -13.21 -0.34
CA LEU A 51 7.62 -12.17 -0.02
C LEU A 51 7.41 -12.04 1.49
N ASP A 52 7.43 -13.14 2.24
CA ASP A 52 7.28 -13.10 3.70
C ASP A 52 8.49 -12.44 4.39
N ASN A 53 9.69 -12.76 3.92
CA ASN A 53 10.93 -12.09 4.36
C ASN A 53 10.92 -10.59 4.00
N ALA A 54 10.49 -10.25 2.78
CA ALA A 54 10.36 -8.86 2.33
C ALA A 54 9.32 -8.10 3.17
N ALA A 55 8.15 -8.69 3.42
CA ALA A 55 7.12 -8.12 4.28
C ALA A 55 7.64 -7.90 5.71
N SER A 56 8.40 -8.85 6.25
CA SER A 56 9.03 -8.72 7.56
C SER A 56 10.10 -7.63 7.62
N LEU A 57 10.81 -7.36 6.51
CA LEU A 57 11.77 -6.26 6.41
C LEU A 57 11.06 -4.91 6.31
N VAL A 58 10.05 -4.80 5.44
CA VAL A 58 9.23 -3.59 5.27
C VAL A 58 8.52 -3.22 6.58
N ALA A 59 7.93 -4.20 7.27
CA ALA A 59 7.27 -3.99 8.55
C ALA A 59 8.25 -3.48 9.62
N ARG A 60 9.46 -4.07 9.69
CA ARG A 60 10.51 -3.62 10.61
C ARG A 60 10.99 -2.20 10.34
N GLU A 61 11.08 -1.79 9.08
CA GLU A 61 11.49 -0.42 8.76
C GLU A 61 10.41 0.60 9.14
N LEU A 62 9.14 0.29 8.89
CA LEU A 62 8.01 1.12 9.37
C LEU A 62 7.99 1.23 10.90
N ASP A 63 8.18 0.11 11.59
CA ASP A 63 8.23 0.06 13.06
C ASP A 63 9.41 0.85 13.62
N ARG A 64 10.58 0.76 12.97
CA ARG A 64 11.77 1.56 13.28
C ARG A 64 11.47 3.06 13.15
N GLY A 65 10.78 3.48 12.09
CA GLY A 65 10.37 4.87 11.89
C GLY A 65 9.45 5.38 13.00
N LEU A 66 8.44 4.58 13.38
CA LEU A 66 7.52 4.89 14.49
C LEU A 66 8.25 4.96 15.84
N THR A 67 9.13 4.00 16.10
CA THR A 67 9.94 3.95 17.33
C THR A 67 10.89 5.13 17.42
N ALA A 68 11.44 5.58 16.29
CA ALA A 68 12.26 6.79 16.23
C ALA A 68 11.43 8.02 16.64
N TRP A 69 10.18 8.16 16.17
CA TRP A 69 9.31 9.26 16.60
C TRP A 69 8.96 9.18 18.09
N GLU A 70 8.64 7.98 18.60
CA GLU A 70 8.37 7.77 20.02
C GLU A 70 9.57 8.15 20.90
N ALA A 71 10.80 7.87 20.45
CA ALA A 71 12.03 8.22 21.16
C ALA A 71 12.28 9.74 21.25
N LEU A 72 11.71 10.52 20.33
CA LEU A 72 11.83 11.98 20.33
C LEU A 72 10.87 12.68 21.29
N LEU A 73 9.76 12.03 21.67
CA LEU A 73 8.71 12.63 22.51
C LEU A 73 9.24 13.17 23.86
N PRO A 74 10.06 12.44 24.64
CA PRO A 74 10.53 12.92 25.95
C PRO A 74 11.45 14.14 25.82
N ALA A 75 12.35 14.14 24.84
CA ALA A 75 13.27 15.25 24.58
C ALA A 75 12.51 16.52 24.18
N ALA A 76 11.56 16.39 23.24
CA ALA A 76 10.73 17.50 22.79
C ALA A 76 9.85 18.05 23.92
N ALA A 77 9.27 17.18 24.75
CA ALA A 77 8.47 17.56 25.92
C ALA A 77 9.30 18.26 27.02
N GLY A 78 10.60 17.95 27.11
CA GLY A 78 11.57 18.65 27.97
C GLY A 78 11.98 20.03 27.44
N GLY A 79 11.39 20.52 26.34
CA GLY A 79 11.70 21.83 25.75
C GLY A 79 12.90 21.82 24.79
N GLN A 80 13.49 20.66 24.51
CA GLN A 80 14.61 20.59 23.56
C GLN A 80 14.10 20.78 22.12
N ALA A 81 14.87 21.51 21.31
CA ALA A 81 14.60 21.63 19.88
C ALA A 81 14.95 20.30 19.20
N VAL A 82 13.96 19.64 18.63
CA VAL A 82 14.12 18.35 17.98
C VAL A 82 13.92 18.50 16.48
N ALA A 83 14.77 17.85 15.68
CA ALA A 83 14.59 17.77 14.24
C ALA A 83 13.40 16.87 13.91
N LEU A 84 12.25 17.48 13.63
CA LEU A 84 11.03 16.78 13.26
C LEU A 84 11.03 16.44 11.76
N PRO A 85 10.45 15.29 11.35
CA PRO A 85 10.24 15.01 9.94
C PRO A 85 9.37 16.09 9.28
N PRO A 86 9.52 16.32 7.96
CA PRO A 86 8.69 17.28 7.24
C PRO A 86 7.20 17.03 7.46
N ARG A 87 6.42 18.12 7.58
CA ARG A 87 4.95 18.07 7.74
C ARG A 87 4.48 17.29 8.99
N THR A 88 5.33 17.24 10.02
CA THR A 88 5.01 16.71 11.34
C THR A 88 4.73 17.85 12.30
N VAL A 89 3.74 17.69 13.16
CA VAL A 89 3.51 18.54 14.32
C VAL A 89 3.83 17.76 15.59
N PHE A 90 4.58 18.39 16.49
CA PHE A 90 4.70 17.95 17.87
C PHE A 90 3.83 18.85 18.76
N LEU A 91 3.10 18.24 19.70
CA LEU A 91 2.31 18.95 20.70
C LEU A 91 2.60 18.42 22.10
N LEU A 92 2.76 19.32 23.06
CA LEU A 92 2.66 19.02 24.48
C LEU A 92 1.34 19.60 25.00
N ILE A 93 0.46 18.74 25.47
CA ILE A 93 -0.88 19.12 25.91
C ILE A 93 -1.03 18.79 27.40
N ALA A 94 -1.16 19.83 28.22
CA ALA A 94 -1.40 19.72 29.65
C ALA A 94 -2.92 19.66 29.94
N THR A 95 -3.28 19.77 31.21
CA THR A 95 -4.69 19.71 31.65
C THR A 95 -5.53 20.89 31.17
N ASP A 96 -4.92 22.05 30.96
CA ASP A 96 -5.55 23.31 30.56
C ASP A 96 -5.51 23.56 29.04
N GLY A 97 -4.60 22.92 28.31
CA GLY A 97 -4.55 22.96 26.85
C GLY A 97 -3.14 22.73 26.29
N VAL A 98 -2.94 23.11 25.03
CA VAL A 98 -1.63 23.03 24.37
C VAL A 98 -0.65 24.03 24.98
N VAL A 99 0.45 23.51 25.52
CA VAL A 99 1.52 24.29 26.17
C VAL A 99 2.65 24.58 25.18
N GLN A 100 3.03 23.57 24.40
CA GLN A 100 4.14 23.63 23.44
C GLN A 100 3.71 23.07 22.08
N GLN A 101 4.20 23.71 21.02
CA GLN A 101 4.07 23.23 19.65
C GLN A 101 5.43 23.37 18.95
N GLN A 102 5.82 22.36 18.16
CA GLN A 102 6.98 22.40 17.27
C GLN A 102 6.60 21.80 15.90
N GLY A 103 7.34 22.20 14.86
CA GLY A 103 7.13 21.68 13.49
C GLY A 103 6.01 22.42 12.76
N ALA A 104 5.18 21.69 12.03
CA ALA A 104 4.12 22.26 11.21
C ALA A 104 3.10 23.04 12.06
N PRO A 105 2.79 24.30 11.72
CA PRO A 105 1.79 25.09 12.44
C PRO A 105 0.39 24.53 12.18
N LEU A 106 -0.47 24.61 13.19
CA LEU A 106 -1.87 24.18 13.11
C LEU A 106 -2.80 25.39 13.15
N PRO A 107 -3.83 25.46 12.28
CA PRO A 107 -4.83 26.53 12.30
C PRO A 107 -5.68 26.56 13.58
N TYR A 108 -5.83 25.41 14.24
CA TYR A 108 -6.52 25.27 15.50
C TYR A 108 -6.03 24.03 16.26
N TYR A 109 -6.40 23.96 17.53
CA TYR A 109 -5.98 22.92 18.45
C TYR A 109 -7.20 22.27 19.13
N PRO A 110 -7.10 21.00 19.58
CA PRO A 110 -8.22 20.31 20.22
C PRO A 110 -8.59 20.93 21.57
N ARG A 111 -7.62 21.56 22.25
CA ARG A 111 -7.85 22.29 23.50
C ARG A 111 -6.82 23.40 23.65
N VAL A 112 -7.27 24.60 23.95
CA VAL A 112 -6.41 25.76 24.21
C VAL A 112 -6.64 26.27 25.63
N PRO A 113 -5.60 26.83 26.29
CA PRO A 113 -5.77 27.50 27.55
C PRO A 113 -6.80 28.63 27.43
N PRO A 114 -7.65 28.85 28.45
CA PRO A 114 -8.62 29.94 28.42
C PRO A 114 -7.89 31.28 28.32
N ALA A 115 -8.38 32.15 27.45
CA ALA A 115 -7.86 33.51 27.35
C ALA A 115 -8.18 34.29 28.64
N SER A 116 -7.15 34.79 29.32
CA SER A 116 -7.32 35.68 30.46
C SER A 116 -7.66 37.09 29.95
N SER A 117 -8.92 37.53 30.10
CA SER A 117 -9.28 38.94 29.90
C SER A 117 -9.08 39.68 31.23
N PRO A 118 -8.30 40.78 31.27
CA PRO A 118 -8.17 41.57 32.48
C PRO A 118 -9.48 42.32 32.72
N SER A 119 -10.32 41.85 33.65
CA SER A 119 -11.38 42.68 34.25
C SER A 119 -10.72 43.72 35.16
N SER A 120 -10.12 44.73 34.55
CA SER A 120 -9.38 45.75 35.27
C SER A 120 -10.33 46.85 35.75
N PRO A 121 -10.28 47.24 37.04
CA PRO A 121 -10.96 48.43 37.56
C PRO A 121 -10.67 49.70 36.74
N LEU A 122 -9.58 49.71 35.98
CA LEU A 122 -9.20 50.78 35.05
C LEU A 122 -10.29 51.11 34.03
N PHE A 123 -11.12 50.14 33.63
CA PHE A 123 -12.20 50.38 32.66
C PHE A 123 -13.49 50.91 33.30
N ALA A 124 -13.62 50.87 34.64
CA ALA A 124 -14.90 51.15 35.31
C ALA A 124 -15.43 52.58 35.07
N VAL A 125 -14.54 53.56 34.89
CA VAL A 125 -14.92 54.94 34.57
C VAL A 125 -15.48 55.02 33.14
N ALA A 126 -14.78 54.43 32.17
CA ALA A 126 -15.20 54.43 30.77
C ALA A 126 -16.50 53.63 30.56
N GLU A 127 -16.64 52.48 31.24
CA GLU A 127 -17.86 51.66 31.20
C GLU A 127 -19.07 52.38 31.81
N ARG A 128 -18.88 53.13 32.90
CA ARG A 128 -19.94 53.95 33.49
C ARG A 128 -20.44 54.99 32.50
N GLN A 129 -19.53 55.70 31.85
CA GLN A 129 -19.84 56.67 30.81
C GLN A 129 -20.57 56.03 29.62
N GLU A 130 -20.10 54.86 29.15
CA GLU A 130 -20.70 54.16 28.01
C GLU A 130 -22.10 53.60 28.30
N PHE A 131 -22.27 52.90 29.42
CA PHE A 131 -23.46 52.09 29.67
C PHE A 131 -24.48 52.74 30.61
N ARG A 132 -24.05 53.47 31.64
CA ARG A 132 -24.97 54.09 32.61
C ARG A 132 -25.35 55.50 32.20
N GLU A 133 -24.36 56.32 31.88
CA GLU A 133 -24.56 57.74 31.57
C GLU A 133 -24.85 57.98 30.08
N GLN A 134 -24.65 56.97 29.23
CA GLN A 134 -24.80 57.02 27.77
C GLN A 134 -24.01 58.17 27.11
N ASN A 135 -23.01 58.70 27.80
CA ASN A 135 -22.13 59.75 27.31
C ASN A 135 -20.97 59.12 26.53
N LEU A 136 -21.28 58.76 25.27
CA LEU A 136 -20.33 58.10 24.37
C LEU A 136 -19.08 58.95 24.11
N SER A 137 -19.18 60.28 24.12
CA SER A 137 -18.04 61.17 23.90
C SER A 137 -17.03 61.13 25.05
N ALA A 138 -17.52 61.13 26.30
CA ALA A 138 -16.67 60.95 27.47
C ALA A 138 -16.07 59.53 27.52
N ALA A 139 -16.85 58.50 27.17
CA ALA A 139 -16.36 57.13 27.08
C ALA A 139 -15.24 56.99 26.04
N ILE A 140 -15.38 57.61 24.84
CA ILE A 140 -14.36 57.62 23.79
C ILE A 140 -13.06 58.26 24.29
N ALA A 141 -13.14 59.39 25.00
CA ALA A 141 -11.96 60.05 25.55
C ALA A 141 -11.23 59.14 26.57
N ALA A 142 -11.98 58.50 27.45
CA ALA A 142 -11.44 57.57 28.44
C ALA A 142 -10.81 56.33 27.79
N TYR A 143 -11.49 55.68 26.84
CA TYR A 143 -10.93 54.53 26.12
C TYR A 143 -9.72 54.89 25.27
N ARG A 144 -9.68 56.09 24.67
CA ARG A 144 -8.52 56.55 23.91
C ARG A 144 -7.27 56.69 24.78
N ALA A 145 -7.42 57.15 26.02
CA ALA A 145 -6.30 57.22 26.96
C ALA A 145 -5.76 55.82 27.32
N LEU A 146 -6.66 54.84 27.49
CA LEU A 146 -6.27 53.45 27.79
C LEU A 146 -5.69 52.71 26.57
N ALA A 147 -6.07 53.08 25.35
CA ALA A 147 -5.58 52.47 24.12
C ALA A 147 -4.07 52.69 23.89
N VAL A 148 -3.48 53.73 24.49
CA VAL A 148 -2.04 54.05 24.39
C VAL A 148 -1.23 53.43 25.55
N SER A 149 -1.83 52.55 26.34
CA SER A 149 -1.12 51.83 27.42
C SER A 149 0.03 50.98 26.87
N ASN A 150 1.12 50.88 27.64
CA ASN A 150 2.24 49.97 27.36
C ASN A 150 1.83 48.50 27.55
N ASP A 151 0.77 48.25 28.32
CA ASP A 151 0.18 46.92 28.46
C ASP A 151 -0.69 46.62 27.25
N GLN A 152 -0.26 45.65 26.44
CA GLN A 152 -0.93 45.26 25.20
C GLN A 152 -2.34 44.72 25.45
N SER A 153 -2.59 44.01 26.56
CA SER A 153 -3.92 43.49 26.89
C SER A 153 -4.89 44.63 27.21
N ILE A 154 -4.42 45.64 27.96
CA ILE A 154 -5.22 46.85 28.21
C ILE A 154 -5.47 47.62 26.91
N SER A 155 -4.43 47.78 26.07
CA SER A 155 -4.55 48.44 24.77
C SER A 155 -5.57 47.75 23.86
N ALA A 156 -5.54 46.40 23.77
CA ALA A 156 -6.46 45.62 22.94
C ALA A 156 -7.92 45.78 23.38
N GLU A 157 -8.20 45.60 24.68
CA GLU A 157 -9.53 45.79 25.26
C GLU A 157 -10.04 47.22 25.05
N ALA A 158 -9.17 48.22 25.26
CA ALA A 158 -9.50 49.63 25.06
C ALA A 158 -9.83 49.94 23.60
N LEU A 159 -9.03 49.45 22.64
CA LEU A 159 -9.25 49.65 21.20
C LEU A 159 -10.57 49.01 20.73
N MET A 160 -10.89 47.80 21.20
CA MET A 160 -12.15 47.14 20.88
C MET A 160 -13.36 47.93 21.40
N ARG A 161 -13.30 48.40 22.64
CA ARG A 161 -14.37 49.20 23.26
C ARG A 161 -14.50 50.59 22.63
N LEU A 162 -13.37 51.22 22.30
CA LEU A 162 -13.30 52.49 21.57
C LEU A 162 -13.98 52.37 20.20
N ALA A 163 -13.67 51.32 19.43
CA ALA A 163 -14.29 51.07 18.13
C ALA A 163 -15.81 50.85 18.26
N ARG A 164 -16.26 50.13 19.31
CA ARG A 164 -17.68 49.98 19.63
C ARG A 164 -18.36 51.34 19.90
N CYS A 165 -17.74 52.23 20.67
CA CYS A 165 -18.28 53.56 20.92
C CYS A 165 -18.37 54.41 19.64
N PHE A 166 -17.35 54.37 18.77
CA PHE A 166 -17.40 55.07 17.48
C PHE A 166 -18.53 54.57 16.60
N ARG A 167 -18.76 53.25 16.54
CA ARG A 167 -19.92 52.67 15.82
C ARG A 167 -21.25 53.17 16.36
N LYS A 168 -21.42 53.21 17.68
CA LYS A 168 -22.64 53.73 18.33
C LYS A 168 -22.91 55.21 18.00
N GLN A 169 -21.86 56.00 17.68
CA GLN A 169 -21.98 57.39 17.23
C GLN A 169 -22.08 57.55 15.70
N GLY A 170 -22.09 56.47 14.92
CA GLY A 170 -22.08 56.54 13.45
C GLY A 170 -20.73 56.97 12.84
N ARG A 171 -19.67 57.08 13.64
CA ARG A 171 -18.32 57.46 13.21
C ARG A 171 -17.56 56.27 12.64
N LEU A 172 -18.00 55.78 11.49
CA LEU A 172 -17.53 54.51 10.93
C LEU A 172 -16.04 54.52 10.54
N SER A 173 -15.53 55.63 10.00
CA SER A 173 -14.11 55.79 9.66
C SER A 173 -13.20 55.68 10.90
N ASP A 174 -13.58 56.33 12.00
CA ASP A 174 -12.84 56.24 13.27
C ASP A 174 -12.90 54.83 13.86
N ALA A 175 -14.04 54.14 13.74
CA ALA A 175 -14.15 52.74 14.14
C ALA A 175 -13.23 51.83 13.32
N LEU A 176 -13.17 52.01 11.99
CA LEU A 176 -12.25 51.27 11.11
C LEU A 176 -10.78 51.52 11.46
N ALA A 177 -10.43 52.76 11.81
CA ALA A 177 -9.08 53.11 12.27
C ALA A 177 -8.73 52.45 13.62
N ALA A 178 -9.67 52.42 14.58
CA ALA A 178 -9.48 51.72 15.85
C ALA A 178 -9.28 50.20 15.65
N TYR A 179 -10.07 49.56 14.77
CA TYR A 179 -9.85 48.16 14.41
C TYR A 179 -8.53 47.96 13.65
N ALA A 180 -8.10 48.92 12.81
CA ALA A 180 -6.80 48.85 12.14
C ALA A 180 -5.66 48.77 13.16
N ASN A 181 -5.72 49.58 14.23
CA ASN A 181 -4.74 49.52 15.31
C ASN A 181 -4.84 48.19 16.07
N LEU A 182 -6.05 47.68 16.29
CA LEU A 182 -6.26 46.40 16.98
C LEU A 182 -5.64 45.22 16.21
N THR A 183 -5.61 45.23 14.88
CA THR A 183 -4.94 44.15 14.11
C THR A 183 -3.43 44.08 14.36
N THR A 184 -2.80 45.19 14.75
CA THR A 184 -1.35 45.22 15.03
C THR A 184 -0.97 44.43 16.28
N LEU A 185 -1.93 44.19 17.18
CA LEU A 185 -1.73 43.44 18.42
C LEU A 185 -1.80 41.92 18.23
N ARG A 186 -2.10 41.43 17.02
CA ARG A 186 -1.99 40.00 16.62
C ARG A 186 -2.72 39.03 17.57
N ASP A 187 -1.96 38.26 18.35
CA ASP A 187 -2.40 37.16 19.20
C ASP A 187 -2.85 37.61 20.60
N VAL A 188 -2.70 38.89 20.93
CA VAL A 188 -3.17 39.45 22.20
C VAL A 188 -4.68 39.18 22.35
N PRO A 189 -5.12 38.58 23.48
CA PRO A 189 -6.51 38.20 23.67
C PRO A 189 -7.40 39.43 23.89
N VAL A 190 -8.53 39.47 23.19
CA VAL A 190 -9.61 40.45 23.37
C VAL A 190 -10.95 39.76 23.14
N ALA A 191 -11.91 39.96 24.05
CA ALA A 191 -13.21 39.29 23.99
C ALA A 191 -13.12 37.76 23.80
N GLY A 192 -12.09 37.13 24.38
CA GLY A 192 -11.87 35.68 24.31
C GLY A 192 -11.21 35.17 23.02
N SER A 193 -10.76 36.05 22.12
CA SER A 193 -10.13 35.66 20.85
C SER A 193 -8.92 36.55 20.50
N PRO A 194 -8.05 36.14 19.56
CA PRO A 194 -6.95 36.98 19.07
C PRO A 194 -7.43 38.31 18.50
N ALA A 195 -6.79 39.41 18.91
CA ALA A 195 -7.10 40.78 18.50
C ALA A 195 -7.20 40.95 16.98
N GLU A 196 -6.28 40.34 16.23
CA GLU A 196 -6.31 40.43 14.78
C GLU A 196 -7.54 39.76 14.16
N LEU A 197 -7.94 38.58 14.63
CA LEU A 197 -9.10 37.86 14.10
C LEU A 197 -10.39 38.65 14.38
N VAL A 198 -10.54 39.16 15.61
CA VAL A 198 -11.67 40.00 16.02
C VAL A 198 -11.72 41.27 15.17
N ALA A 199 -10.61 42.00 15.07
CA ALA A 199 -10.56 43.25 14.32
C ALA A 199 -10.87 43.08 12.83
N ARG A 200 -10.33 42.04 12.18
CA ARG A 200 -10.62 41.75 10.77
C ARG A 200 -12.08 41.41 10.54
N ARG A 201 -12.66 40.57 11.40
CA ARG A 201 -14.09 40.27 11.37
C ARG A 201 -14.93 41.54 11.46
N GLU A 202 -14.66 42.40 12.45
CA GLU A 202 -15.42 43.63 12.61
C GLU A 202 -15.26 44.58 11.42
N ARG A 203 -14.05 44.67 10.84
CA ARG A 203 -13.81 45.45 9.61
C ARG A 203 -14.63 44.93 8.43
N ILE A 204 -14.71 43.61 8.22
CA ILE A 204 -15.56 43.01 7.17
C ILE A 204 -17.03 43.41 7.38
N VAL A 205 -17.53 43.31 8.61
CA VAL A 205 -18.90 43.70 8.95
C VAL A 205 -19.15 45.18 8.65
N LEU A 206 -18.20 46.06 8.99
CA LEU A 206 -18.32 47.49 8.72
C LEU A 206 -18.28 47.81 7.22
N PHE A 207 -17.36 47.21 6.47
CA PHE A 207 -17.26 47.45 5.03
C PHE A 207 -18.50 46.98 4.26
N ASN A 208 -19.06 45.82 4.63
CA ASN A 208 -20.34 45.36 4.08
C ASN A 208 -21.48 46.35 4.41
N ALA A 209 -21.51 46.88 5.64
CA ALA A 209 -22.53 47.84 6.06
C ALA A 209 -22.42 49.20 5.32
N THR A 210 -21.22 49.57 4.88
CA THR A 210 -20.98 50.79 4.07
C THR A 210 -21.08 50.55 2.56
N GLY A 211 -21.30 49.31 2.11
CA GLY A 211 -21.34 48.94 0.69
C GLY A 211 -19.98 48.89 -0.01
N ASP A 212 -18.86 48.86 0.74
CA ASP A 212 -17.52 48.74 0.18
C ASP A 212 -17.12 47.25 0.06
N GLU A 213 -17.68 46.59 -0.96
CA GLU A 213 -17.46 45.17 -1.21
C GLU A 213 -15.99 44.84 -1.51
N ASN A 214 -15.25 45.77 -2.12
CA ASN A 214 -13.83 45.57 -2.44
C ASN A 214 -12.98 45.51 -1.16
N ALA A 215 -13.20 46.46 -0.23
CA ALA A 215 -12.51 46.44 1.05
C ALA A 215 -12.92 45.23 1.90
N ALA A 216 -14.21 44.85 1.87
CA ALA A 216 -14.69 43.64 2.55
C ALA A 216 -14.03 42.36 1.99
N ALA A 217 -13.96 42.20 0.67
CA ALA A 217 -13.31 41.06 0.02
C ALA A 217 -11.80 40.99 0.32
N HIS A 218 -11.13 42.14 0.35
CA HIS A 218 -9.73 42.23 0.75
C HIS A 218 -9.53 41.75 2.20
N GLU A 219 -10.35 42.22 3.14
CA GLU A 219 -10.27 41.79 4.54
C GLU A 219 -10.61 40.31 4.74
N ARG A 220 -11.57 39.74 3.99
CA ARG A 220 -11.86 38.29 4.00
C ARG A 220 -10.63 37.46 3.59
N THR A 221 -9.88 37.94 2.60
CA THR A 221 -8.64 37.30 2.15
C THR A 221 -7.57 37.35 3.24
N LEU A 222 -7.39 38.50 3.88
CA LEU A 222 -6.44 38.66 4.99
C LEU A 222 -6.82 37.81 6.21
N LEU A 223 -8.12 37.73 6.54
CA LEU A 223 -8.62 36.87 7.61
C LEU A 223 -8.39 35.39 7.29
N THR A 224 -8.64 34.97 6.04
CA THR A 224 -8.35 33.61 5.58
C THR A 224 -6.87 33.26 5.74
N SER A 225 -5.97 34.15 5.31
CA SER A 225 -4.52 33.94 5.48
C SER A 225 -4.16 33.83 6.96
N ALA A 226 -4.63 34.77 7.78
CA ALA A 226 -4.33 34.80 9.22
C ALA A 226 -4.80 33.52 9.94
N LEU A 227 -5.97 32.98 9.57
CA LEU A 227 -6.49 31.72 10.12
C LEU A 227 -5.66 30.50 9.68
N LEU A 228 -5.21 30.47 8.42
CA LEU A 228 -4.49 29.32 7.87
C LEU A 228 -2.99 29.31 8.19
N ASP A 229 -2.41 30.45 8.55
CA ASP A 229 -1.00 30.58 8.98
C ASP A 229 -0.69 29.74 10.24
N GLY A 230 -1.70 29.38 11.05
CA GLY A 230 -1.55 28.56 12.24
C GLY A 230 -0.76 29.21 13.39
N ARG A 231 -0.68 30.55 13.38
CA ARG A 231 0.02 31.34 14.40
C ARG A 231 -0.80 31.61 15.66
N PHE A 232 -2.10 31.37 15.63
CA PHE A 232 -2.99 31.61 16.76
C PHE A 232 -3.31 30.32 17.52
N ARG A 233 -3.27 30.38 18.85
CA ARG A 233 -3.70 29.27 19.72
C ARG A 233 -5.21 29.36 19.94
N ILE A 234 -5.99 28.93 18.95
CA ILE A 234 -7.46 28.89 19.00
C ILE A 234 -7.98 27.45 18.92
N ASP A 235 -9.17 27.22 19.46
CA ASP A 235 -9.88 25.96 19.31
C ASP A 235 -10.67 25.90 17.99
N ARG A 236 -11.21 24.72 17.68
CA ARG A 236 -11.99 24.51 16.47
C ARG A 236 -13.25 25.39 16.41
N PRO A 237 -14.09 25.50 17.46
CA PRO A 237 -15.24 26.40 17.43
C PRO A 237 -14.87 27.85 17.09
N THR A 238 -13.79 28.37 17.67
CA THR A 238 -13.30 29.72 17.35
C THR A 238 -12.82 29.81 15.90
N PHE A 239 -12.09 28.81 15.41
CA PHE A 239 -11.65 28.77 14.01
C PHE A 239 -12.83 28.75 13.04
N ASP A 240 -13.82 27.87 13.27
CA ASP A 240 -15.01 27.72 12.43
C ASP A 240 -15.82 29.03 12.39
N TYR A 241 -15.96 29.71 13.54
CA TYR A 241 -16.62 31.02 13.64
C TYR A 241 -15.99 32.10 12.75
N PHE A 242 -14.67 32.20 12.73
CA PHE A 242 -13.98 33.18 11.86
C PHE A 242 -13.92 32.71 10.40
N GLN A 243 -13.83 31.40 10.16
CA GLN A 243 -13.81 30.83 8.81
C GLN A 243 -15.12 31.08 8.05
N GLU A 244 -16.26 31.01 8.72
CA GLU A 244 -17.58 31.26 8.12
C GLU A 244 -17.60 32.60 7.38
N LEU A 245 -17.10 33.66 8.02
CA LEU A 245 -17.05 35.01 7.44
C LEU A 245 -15.90 35.20 6.44
N ALA A 246 -14.81 34.45 6.60
CA ALA A 246 -13.63 34.53 5.74
C ALA A 246 -13.85 33.88 4.35
N SER A 247 -14.84 32.99 4.22
CA SER A 247 -15.04 32.20 3.02
C SER A 247 -15.38 33.05 1.78
N VAL A 248 -14.47 33.04 0.81
CA VAL A 248 -14.77 33.29 -0.62
C VAL A 248 -14.96 31.91 -1.27
N PRO A 249 -16.00 31.68 -2.09
CA PRO A 249 -16.23 30.41 -2.76
C PRO A 249 -15.19 30.20 -3.86
N THR A 250 -13.95 29.86 -3.49
CA THR A 250 -12.97 29.36 -4.44
C THR A 250 -13.00 27.84 -4.36
N ALA A 251 -13.76 27.25 -5.28
CA ALA A 251 -13.64 25.86 -5.68
C ALA A 251 -12.16 25.54 -5.93
N THR A 252 -11.76 24.31 -5.61
CA THR A 252 -10.37 23.78 -5.63
C THR A 252 -9.41 24.44 -4.62
N ARG A 253 -9.42 23.95 -3.37
CA ARG A 253 -8.21 24.03 -2.53
C ARG A 253 -7.68 22.62 -2.28
N PRO A 254 -6.43 22.30 -2.65
CA PRO A 254 -5.67 21.32 -1.89
C PRO A 254 -5.72 21.81 -0.44
N THR A 255 -6.25 21.01 0.47
CA THR A 255 -6.32 21.42 1.87
C THR A 255 -4.91 21.79 2.33
N PRO A 256 -4.70 22.99 2.91
CA PRO A 256 -3.42 23.35 3.49
C PRO A 256 -3.02 22.23 4.45
N SER A 257 -1.79 21.73 4.34
CA SER A 257 -1.30 20.62 5.15
C SER A 257 -1.67 20.77 6.63
N GLY A 258 -1.66 22.00 7.15
CA GLY A 258 -2.00 22.31 8.55
C GLY A 258 -3.46 22.03 8.92
N ALA A 259 -4.45 22.34 8.07
CA ALA A 259 -5.86 22.09 8.38
C ALA A 259 -6.21 20.61 8.37
N ALA A 260 -5.58 19.83 7.48
CA ALA A 260 -5.72 18.39 7.48
C ALA A 260 -5.04 17.76 8.70
N LEU A 261 -3.88 18.29 9.09
CA LEU A 261 -3.15 17.87 10.28
C LEU A 261 -3.89 18.22 11.58
N ALA A 262 -4.53 19.39 11.67
CA ALA A 262 -5.33 19.80 12.81
C ALA A 262 -6.55 18.89 13.01
N ARG A 263 -7.24 18.52 11.91
CA ARG A 263 -8.31 17.51 11.95
C ARG A 263 -7.82 16.16 12.44
N ALA A 264 -6.65 15.72 11.98
CA ALA A 264 -6.06 14.46 12.41
C ALA A 264 -5.72 14.48 13.91
N VAL A 265 -5.13 15.58 14.40
CA VAL A 265 -4.85 15.76 15.84
C VAL A 265 -6.14 15.70 16.65
N GLU A 266 -7.19 16.43 16.24
CA GLU A 266 -8.47 16.45 16.95
C GLU A 266 -9.16 15.07 16.95
N ALA A 267 -9.11 14.34 15.83
CA ALA A 267 -9.72 13.02 15.71
C ALA A 267 -9.10 11.98 16.65
N VAL A 268 -7.79 12.09 16.92
CA VAL A 268 -7.05 11.12 17.75
C VAL A 268 -6.92 11.60 19.21
N TRP A 269 -7.21 12.87 19.49
CA TRP A 269 -7.08 13.48 20.81
C TRP A 269 -7.79 12.71 21.94
N SER A 270 -9.00 12.19 21.70
CA SER A 270 -9.74 11.41 22.70
C SER A 270 -8.99 10.13 23.10
N THR A 271 -8.40 9.42 22.14
CA THR A 271 -7.60 8.21 22.38
C THR A 271 -6.35 8.52 23.22
N TRP A 272 -5.73 9.68 23.02
CA TRP A 272 -4.57 10.11 23.81
C TRP A 272 -4.89 10.33 25.29
N GLN A 273 -6.14 10.67 25.62
CA GLN A 273 -6.56 10.88 27.00
C GLN A 273 -6.72 9.55 27.75
N GLU A 274 -7.26 8.54 27.07
CA GLU A 274 -7.54 7.22 27.63
C GLU A 274 -6.27 6.38 27.83
N GLN A 275 -5.29 6.49 26.92
CA GLN A 275 -4.09 5.65 26.92
C GLN A 275 -2.85 6.40 27.40
N THR A 276 -1.98 5.74 28.17
CA THR A 276 -0.73 6.34 28.68
C THR A 276 0.32 6.53 27.58
N SER A 277 0.28 5.72 26.54
CA SER A 277 1.12 5.84 25.36
C SER A 277 0.53 4.97 24.27
N GLY A 278 0.83 5.29 23.02
CA GLY A 278 0.39 4.47 21.91
C GLY A 278 0.80 5.05 20.58
N ARG A 279 0.41 4.32 19.54
CA ARG A 279 0.53 4.72 18.16
C ARG A 279 -0.76 4.35 17.45
N THR A 280 -1.20 5.17 16.51
CA THR A 280 -2.41 4.92 15.74
C THR A 280 -2.36 5.61 14.40
N ALA A 281 -3.26 5.20 13.52
CA ALA A 281 -3.46 5.81 12.23
C ALA A 281 -4.92 6.23 12.08
N TRP A 282 -5.12 7.40 11.47
CA TRP A 282 -6.42 7.92 11.17
C TRP A 282 -6.53 8.22 9.67
N THR A 283 -7.53 7.62 9.04
CA THR A 283 -7.77 7.70 7.59
C THR A 283 -9.05 8.48 7.33
N SER A 284 -9.01 9.45 6.43
CA SER A 284 -10.18 10.25 6.04
C SER A 284 -10.22 10.50 4.53
N ASP A 285 -11.10 11.41 4.09
CA ASP A 285 -11.17 11.93 2.72
C ASP A 285 -9.96 12.81 2.35
N ILE A 286 -9.29 13.39 3.35
CA ILE A 286 -8.18 14.33 3.17
C ILE A 286 -6.79 13.70 3.27
N GLY A 287 -6.74 12.39 3.48
CA GLY A 287 -5.50 11.62 3.56
C GLY A 287 -5.43 10.76 4.81
N THR A 288 -4.27 10.14 4.97
CA THR A 288 -3.97 9.28 6.12
C THR A 288 -2.88 9.89 6.97
N PHE A 289 -3.15 9.92 8.28
CA PHE A 289 -2.29 10.52 9.28
C PHE A 289 -1.92 9.48 10.33
N VAL A 290 -0.74 9.66 10.87
CA VAL A 290 -0.13 8.75 11.85
C VAL A 290 0.19 9.56 13.07
N SER A 291 -0.16 9.03 14.23
CA SER A 291 0.12 9.68 15.50
C SER A 291 0.79 8.72 16.47
N VAL A 292 1.79 9.21 17.18
CA VAL A 292 2.40 8.56 18.35
C VAL A 292 2.27 9.50 19.53
N TRP A 293 2.02 8.95 20.72
CA TRP A 293 1.89 9.75 21.93
C TRP A 293 2.38 9.02 23.18
N ARG A 294 2.72 9.80 24.20
CA ARG A 294 3.10 9.31 25.52
C ARG A 294 2.77 10.36 26.58
N LYS A 295 2.23 9.92 27.71
CA LYS A 295 2.06 10.74 28.92
C LYS A 295 3.43 10.98 29.54
N THR A 296 3.70 12.25 29.83
CA THR A 296 4.90 12.76 30.51
C THR A 296 4.46 13.47 31.79
N PRO A 297 5.38 13.79 32.72
CA PRO A 297 5.05 14.57 33.91
C PRO A 297 4.41 15.93 33.60
N SER A 298 4.74 16.52 32.46
CA SER A 298 4.27 17.84 32.02
C SER A 298 2.99 17.80 31.18
N GLY A 299 2.42 16.62 30.92
CA GLY A 299 1.24 16.44 30.06
C GLY A 299 1.43 15.34 29.02
N THR A 300 0.55 15.27 28.02
CA THR A 300 0.66 14.30 26.93
C THR A 300 1.48 14.90 25.79
N ALA A 301 2.61 14.26 25.48
CA ALA A 301 3.44 14.57 24.34
C ALA A 301 2.98 13.74 23.14
N SER A 302 2.77 14.36 21.99
CA SER A 302 2.39 13.67 20.76
C SER A 302 3.12 14.19 19.54
N MET A 303 3.27 13.32 18.55
CA MET A 303 3.65 13.68 17.19
C MET A 303 2.61 13.16 16.23
N THR A 304 2.22 13.99 15.27
CA THR A 304 1.29 13.63 14.21
C THR A 304 1.83 14.09 12.87
N ALA A 305 1.78 13.23 11.85
CA ALA A 305 2.20 13.57 10.50
C ALA A 305 1.35 12.81 9.46
N GLY A 306 1.43 13.23 8.20
CA GLY A 306 0.91 12.43 7.08
C GLY A 306 1.70 11.14 6.92
N ILE A 307 1.08 10.10 6.37
CA ILE A 307 1.72 8.78 6.19
C ILE A 307 3.00 8.82 5.34
N ASP A 308 3.11 9.79 4.43
CA ASP A 308 4.29 10.00 3.59
C ASP A 308 5.58 10.26 4.40
N ALA A 309 5.45 10.84 5.60
CA ALA A 309 6.57 11.06 6.50
C ALA A 309 7.18 9.74 7.02
N LEU A 310 6.41 8.65 7.06
CA LEU A 310 6.91 7.32 7.37
C LEU A 310 7.32 6.55 6.11
N THR A 311 6.47 6.55 5.07
CA THR A 311 6.67 5.68 3.90
C THR A 311 7.82 6.12 3.01
N SER A 312 8.22 7.40 3.06
CA SER A 312 9.41 7.90 2.38
C SER A 312 10.69 7.15 2.79
N SER A 313 10.82 6.74 4.05
CA SER A 313 11.97 5.96 4.54
C SER A 313 12.03 4.53 3.98
N VAL A 314 10.88 3.98 3.59
CA VAL A 314 10.74 2.58 3.18
C VAL A 314 10.87 2.40 1.66
N GLY A 315 10.81 3.50 0.90
CA GLY A 315 10.84 3.47 -0.56
C GLY A 315 12.07 2.79 -1.14
N ASP A 316 13.25 3.01 -0.56
CA ASP A 316 14.50 2.34 -0.98
C ASP A 316 14.48 0.84 -0.69
N THR A 317 13.99 0.46 0.50
CA THR A 317 13.85 -0.95 0.90
C THR A 317 12.92 -1.70 -0.05
N ILE A 318 11.79 -1.10 -0.42
CA ILE A 318 10.83 -1.70 -1.35
C ILE A 318 11.44 -1.91 -2.74
N ARG A 319 12.13 -0.88 -3.28
CA ARG A 319 12.83 -0.97 -4.57
C ARG A 319 13.91 -2.03 -4.57
N ASN A 320 14.75 -2.08 -3.53
CA ASN A 320 15.84 -3.03 -3.41
C ASN A 320 15.34 -4.49 -3.30
N LEU A 321 14.16 -4.69 -2.71
CA LEU A 321 13.52 -5.98 -2.59
C LEU A 321 12.71 -6.38 -3.85
N GLN A 322 12.55 -5.49 -4.83
CA GLN A 322 11.73 -5.69 -6.04
C GLN A 322 10.29 -6.14 -5.74
N VAL A 323 9.71 -5.54 -4.69
CA VAL A 323 8.33 -5.81 -4.27
C VAL A 323 7.49 -4.55 -4.41
N ALA A 324 6.18 -4.74 -4.49
CA ALA A 324 5.21 -3.69 -4.25
C ALA A 324 4.63 -3.86 -2.84
N ALA A 325 4.32 -2.76 -2.17
CA ALA A 325 3.70 -2.77 -0.85
C ALA A 325 2.44 -1.91 -0.83
N GLN A 326 1.46 -2.36 -0.06
CA GLN A 326 0.21 -1.65 0.21
C GLN A 326 -0.10 -1.72 1.71
N LEU A 327 -0.60 -0.62 2.26
CA LEU A 327 -1.07 -0.54 3.63
C LEU A 327 -2.59 -0.33 3.63
N ASP A 328 -3.30 -1.12 4.43
CA ASP A 328 -4.74 -1.02 4.63
C ASP A 328 -5.03 -0.70 6.10
N ASP A 329 -6.03 0.14 6.35
CA ASP A 329 -6.50 0.42 7.70
C ASP A 329 -7.20 -0.82 8.33
N PRO A 330 -7.50 -0.82 9.64
CA PRO A 330 -8.19 -1.93 10.28
C PRO A 330 -9.58 -2.25 9.69
N ALA A 331 -10.18 -1.34 8.93
CA ALA A 331 -11.45 -1.55 8.22
C ALA A 331 -11.25 -2.12 6.80
N GLY A 332 -10.00 -2.35 6.36
CA GLY A 332 -9.66 -2.85 5.03
C GLY A 332 -9.67 -1.78 3.94
N LYS A 333 -9.74 -0.49 4.29
CA LYS A 333 -9.61 0.60 3.33
C LYS A 333 -8.14 0.86 3.04
N LYS A 334 -7.80 0.92 1.75
CA LYS A 334 -6.45 1.24 1.29
C LYS A 334 -6.01 2.61 1.76
N VAL A 335 -4.85 2.65 2.40
CA VAL A 335 -4.22 3.83 3.00
C VAL A 335 -3.03 4.31 2.18
N TRP A 336 -2.20 3.40 1.67
CA TRP A 336 -1.00 3.75 0.90
C TRP A 336 -0.59 2.61 -0.02
N GLY A 337 0.12 2.96 -1.10
CA GLY A 337 0.69 2.00 -2.05
C GLY A 337 -0.36 1.31 -2.92
N VAL A 338 0.12 0.45 -3.81
CA VAL A 338 -0.69 -0.40 -4.68
C VAL A 338 0.07 -1.69 -4.87
N VAL A 339 -0.60 -2.83 -4.73
CA VAL A 339 -0.04 -4.14 -5.09
C VAL A 339 -0.74 -4.68 -6.34
N SER A 340 0.06 -5.22 -7.27
CA SER A 340 -0.41 -5.86 -8.49
C SER A 340 -1.09 -7.21 -8.21
N ALA A 341 -1.91 -7.69 -9.16
CA ALA A 341 -2.48 -9.02 -9.09
C ALA A 341 -1.38 -10.09 -9.19
N GLY A 342 -1.34 -11.02 -8.23
CA GLY A 342 -0.31 -12.07 -8.18
C GLY A 342 -0.13 -12.65 -6.78
N PRO A 343 0.94 -13.46 -6.57
CA PRO A 343 1.31 -13.94 -5.24
C PRO A 343 1.56 -12.78 -4.29
N ARG A 344 0.84 -12.79 -3.16
CA ARG A 344 0.93 -11.74 -2.13
C ARG A 344 0.96 -12.33 -0.73
N VAL A 345 1.74 -11.73 0.16
CA VAL A 345 1.74 -12.00 1.59
C VAL A 345 1.04 -10.86 2.31
N THR A 346 0.25 -11.20 3.32
CA THR A 346 -0.41 -10.24 4.20
C THR A 346 0.15 -10.42 5.60
N LYS A 347 0.56 -9.33 6.24
CA LYS A 347 0.95 -9.27 7.65
C LYS A 347 -0.04 -8.36 8.38
N THR A 348 -0.72 -8.90 9.39
CA THR A 348 -1.75 -8.16 10.11
C THR A 348 -1.16 -7.14 11.09
N SER A 349 -1.96 -6.17 11.53
CA SER A 349 -1.57 -5.21 12.57
C SER A 349 -1.15 -5.90 13.87
N ARG A 350 -1.80 -7.03 14.22
CA ARG A 350 -1.45 -7.83 15.41
C ARG A 350 -0.10 -8.54 15.28
N GLU A 351 0.25 -9.01 14.08
CA GLU A 351 1.54 -9.68 13.84
C GLU A 351 2.72 -8.70 13.85
N THR A 352 2.49 -7.48 13.36
CA THR A 352 3.58 -6.50 13.12
C THR A 352 3.67 -5.43 14.21
N GLY A 353 2.61 -5.21 14.99
CA GLY A 353 2.52 -4.06 15.90
C GLY A 353 2.33 -2.71 15.20
N LEU A 354 2.12 -2.72 13.87
CA LEU A 354 1.81 -1.52 13.09
C LEU A 354 0.31 -1.19 13.18
N PRO A 355 -0.09 0.07 13.01
CA PRO A 355 -1.50 0.46 13.00
C PRO A 355 -2.26 0.04 11.72
N TRP A 356 -1.59 -0.63 10.77
CA TRP A 356 -2.14 -1.08 9.49
C TRP A 356 -1.90 -2.57 9.24
N THR A 357 -2.65 -3.11 8.28
CA THR A 357 -2.35 -4.39 7.64
C THR A 357 -1.43 -4.14 6.45
N LEU A 358 -0.31 -4.85 6.39
CA LEU A 358 0.68 -4.75 5.31
C LEU A 358 0.44 -5.86 4.29
N HIS A 359 0.31 -5.48 3.03
CA HIS A 359 0.29 -6.36 1.88
C HIS A 359 1.55 -6.17 1.07
N VAL A 360 2.25 -7.26 0.75
CA VAL A 360 3.44 -7.25 -0.11
C VAL A 360 3.26 -8.23 -1.24
N ALA A 361 3.50 -7.77 -2.46
CA ALA A 361 3.41 -8.55 -3.69
C ALA A 361 4.67 -8.35 -4.54
N VAL A 362 4.83 -9.18 -5.57
CA VAL A 362 5.87 -8.97 -6.58
C VAL A 362 5.49 -7.72 -7.39
N ASP A 363 6.45 -6.81 -7.61
CA ASP A 363 6.23 -5.52 -8.27
C ASP A 363 5.68 -5.69 -9.70
N ASP A 364 6.32 -6.56 -10.48
CA ASP A 364 5.92 -6.90 -11.85
C ASP A 364 5.83 -8.42 -12.06
N PHE A 365 4.77 -9.03 -11.51
CA PHE A 365 4.51 -10.45 -11.71
C PHE A 365 4.17 -10.79 -13.18
N GLY A 366 3.63 -9.84 -13.94
CA GLY A 366 3.21 -10.06 -15.33
C GLY A 366 4.38 -10.36 -16.25
N SER A 367 5.46 -9.57 -16.18
CA SER A 367 6.66 -9.85 -16.96
C SER A 367 7.41 -11.08 -16.44
N ALA A 368 7.51 -11.26 -15.12
CA ALA A 368 8.21 -12.39 -14.51
C ALA A 368 7.58 -13.75 -14.86
N SER A 369 6.24 -13.83 -14.86
CA SER A 369 5.51 -15.06 -15.22
C SER A 369 5.68 -15.44 -16.68
N SER A 370 5.74 -14.47 -17.60
CA SER A 370 5.96 -14.74 -19.04
C SER A 370 7.33 -15.38 -19.34
N VAL A 371 8.37 -14.99 -18.58
CA VAL A 371 9.72 -15.57 -18.69
C VAL A 371 9.75 -16.99 -18.12
N ALA A 372 9.07 -17.21 -16.99
CA ALA A 372 8.94 -18.55 -16.38
C ALA A 372 8.17 -19.51 -17.29
N ASP A 373 7.06 -19.06 -17.89
CA ASP A 373 6.27 -19.85 -18.85
C ASP A 373 7.08 -20.19 -20.11
N SER A 374 7.90 -19.27 -20.60
CA SER A 374 8.80 -19.51 -21.74
C SER A 374 9.85 -20.58 -21.44
N ARG A 375 10.44 -20.56 -20.23
CA ARG A 375 11.37 -21.61 -19.78
C ARG A 375 10.67 -22.97 -19.68
N ARG A 376 9.47 -23.01 -19.09
CA ARG A 376 8.67 -24.23 -19.00
C ARG A 376 8.35 -24.80 -20.39
N ASN A 377 7.96 -23.96 -21.33
CA ASN A 377 7.71 -24.37 -22.71
C ASN A 377 8.96 -24.93 -23.39
N LEU A 378 10.14 -24.39 -23.12
CA LEU A 378 11.40 -24.94 -23.64
C LEU A 378 11.71 -26.33 -23.08
N PHE A 379 11.50 -26.55 -21.77
CA PHE A 379 11.66 -27.88 -21.17
C PHE A 379 10.66 -28.88 -21.71
N VAL A 380 9.39 -28.50 -21.86
CA VAL A 380 8.35 -29.34 -22.47
C VAL A 380 8.70 -29.66 -23.92
N ALA A 381 9.15 -28.68 -24.71
CA ALA A 381 9.57 -28.89 -26.09
C ALA A 381 10.77 -29.85 -26.18
N GLY A 382 11.77 -29.71 -25.30
CA GLY A 382 12.89 -30.65 -25.21
C GLY A 382 12.46 -32.07 -24.86
N PHE A 383 11.49 -32.21 -23.95
CA PHE A 383 10.94 -33.51 -23.57
C PHE A 383 10.19 -34.19 -24.73
N VAL A 384 9.36 -33.42 -25.43
CA VAL A 384 8.64 -33.88 -26.63
C VAL A 384 9.63 -34.30 -27.72
N LEU A 385 10.69 -33.51 -27.94
CA LEU A 385 11.74 -33.86 -28.90
C LEU A 385 12.42 -35.19 -28.53
N MET A 386 12.77 -35.38 -27.26
CA MET A 386 13.39 -36.63 -26.81
C MET A 386 12.46 -37.83 -26.99
N ALA A 387 11.18 -37.68 -26.66
CA ALA A 387 10.17 -38.71 -26.89
C ALA A 387 10.03 -39.05 -28.38
N LEU A 388 10.07 -38.05 -29.27
CA LEU A 388 10.05 -38.25 -30.72
C LEU A 388 11.31 -39.01 -31.20
N VAL A 389 12.49 -38.66 -30.70
CA VAL A 389 13.75 -39.35 -31.05
C VAL A 389 13.72 -40.81 -30.61
N VAL A 390 13.29 -41.10 -29.37
CA VAL A 390 13.16 -42.48 -28.86
C VAL A 390 12.13 -43.27 -29.66
N SER A 391 11.01 -42.64 -30.02
CA SER A 391 9.96 -43.26 -30.84
C SER A 391 10.47 -43.55 -32.25
N ALA A 392 11.20 -42.63 -32.88
CA ALA A 392 11.80 -42.81 -34.19
C ALA A 392 12.84 -43.93 -34.19
N ALA A 393 13.76 -43.94 -33.21
CA ALA A 393 14.76 -45.00 -33.05
C ALA A 393 14.08 -46.37 -32.90
N SER A 394 13.04 -46.45 -32.06
CA SER A 394 12.24 -47.67 -31.89
C SER A 394 11.58 -48.10 -33.20
N TYR A 395 10.99 -47.16 -33.95
CA TYR A 395 10.38 -47.46 -35.25
C TYR A 395 11.39 -48.02 -36.26
N PHE A 396 12.60 -47.45 -36.33
CA PHE A 396 13.64 -47.94 -37.23
C PHE A 396 14.12 -49.35 -36.87
N VAL A 397 14.33 -49.64 -35.58
CA VAL A 397 14.70 -50.99 -35.11
C VAL A 397 13.59 -51.99 -35.46
N PHE A 398 12.33 -51.64 -35.19
CA PHE A 398 11.18 -52.48 -35.51
C PHE A 398 11.10 -52.80 -37.02
N ARG A 399 11.30 -51.78 -37.86
CA ARG A 399 11.30 -51.94 -39.33
C ARG A 399 12.44 -52.84 -39.81
N ALA A 400 13.64 -52.71 -39.24
CA ALA A 400 14.80 -53.52 -39.59
C ALA A 400 14.56 -55.01 -39.28
N VAL A 401 14.10 -55.31 -38.07
CA VAL A 401 13.79 -56.69 -37.63
C VAL A 401 12.72 -57.33 -38.51
N ASN A 402 11.63 -56.61 -38.81
CA ASN A 402 10.58 -57.14 -39.70
C ASN A 402 11.07 -57.41 -41.12
N ARG A 403 12.01 -56.60 -41.62
CA ARG A 403 12.62 -56.83 -42.93
C ARG A 403 13.43 -58.13 -42.94
N GLU A 404 14.24 -58.36 -41.91
CA GLU A 404 15.04 -59.59 -41.78
C GLU A 404 14.16 -60.83 -41.60
N LEU A 405 13.10 -60.75 -40.80
CA LEU A 405 12.14 -61.84 -40.62
C LEU A 405 11.43 -62.21 -41.94
N ARG A 406 11.11 -61.22 -42.79
CA ARG A 406 10.51 -61.48 -44.11
C ARG A 406 11.48 -62.19 -45.05
N VAL A 407 12.76 -61.82 -45.01
CA VAL A 407 13.83 -62.47 -45.79
C VAL A 407 14.03 -63.91 -45.31
N ALA A 408 14.14 -64.12 -44.00
CA ALA A 408 14.28 -65.46 -43.42
C ALA A 408 13.08 -66.35 -43.76
N ARG A 409 11.87 -65.78 -43.81
CA ARG A 409 10.65 -66.51 -44.20
C ARG A 409 10.68 -66.91 -45.67
N LEU A 410 11.08 -66.01 -46.58
CA LEU A 410 11.25 -66.33 -48.00
C LEU A 410 12.34 -67.40 -48.23
N GLN A 411 13.45 -67.36 -47.47
CA GLN A 411 14.47 -68.41 -47.53
C GLN A 411 13.93 -69.76 -47.04
N SER A 412 13.18 -69.77 -45.93
CA SER A 412 12.54 -70.98 -45.42
C SER A 412 11.51 -71.54 -46.40
N ASP A 413 10.68 -70.69 -47.00
CA ASP A 413 9.66 -71.08 -47.98
C ASP A 413 10.33 -71.61 -49.27
N PHE A 414 11.46 -71.01 -49.68
CA PHE A 414 12.26 -71.49 -50.80
C PHE A 414 12.85 -72.88 -50.52
N VAL A 415 13.48 -73.10 -49.36
CA VAL A 415 14.02 -74.40 -48.98
C VAL A 415 12.92 -75.46 -48.90
N ALA A 416 11.75 -75.11 -48.37
CA ALA A 416 10.60 -76.00 -48.32
C ALA A 416 10.07 -76.35 -49.72
N ALA A 417 9.94 -75.36 -50.61
CA ALA A 417 9.48 -75.55 -51.99
C ALA A 417 10.47 -76.41 -52.79
N VAL A 418 11.77 -76.08 -52.74
CA VAL A 418 12.83 -76.84 -53.40
C VAL A 418 12.90 -78.28 -52.87
N SER A 419 12.78 -78.47 -51.56
CA SER A 419 12.74 -79.82 -50.98
C SER A 419 11.53 -80.62 -51.44
N HIS A 420 10.38 -79.98 -51.64
CA HIS A 420 9.18 -80.62 -52.16
C HIS A 420 9.33 -80.98 -53.65
N GLU A 421 9.91 -80.08 -54.45
CA GLU A 421 10.19 -80.32 -55.87
C GLU A 421 11.24 -81.42 -56.09
N PHE A 422 12.24 -81.58 -55.21
CA PHE A 422 13.22 -82.67 -55.31
C PHE A 422 12.74 -84.01 -54.76
N ARG A 423 11.82 -84.04 -53.80
CA ARG A 423 11.30 -85.29 -53.23
C ARG A 423 10.52 -86.10 -54.26
N THR A 424 9.71 -85.42 -55.06
CA THR A 424 8.84 -86.03 -56.08
C THR A 424 9.61 -86.85 -57.13
N PRO A 425 10.65 -86.32 -57.81
CA PRO A 425 11.45 -87.09 -58.77
C PRO A 425 12.30 -88.18 -58.09
N LEU A 426 12.76 -87.98 -56.85
CA LEU A 426 13.55 -88.98 -56.13
C LEU A 426 12.70 -90.19 -55.74
N THR A 427 11.43 -89.95 -55.40
CA THR A 427 10.44 -91.02 -55.16
C THR A 427 10.14 -91.77 -56.46
N ALA A 428 10.06 -91.06 -57.60
CA ALA A 428 9.89 -91.67 -58.92
C ALA A 428 11.12 -92.49 -59.34
N MET A 429 12.35 -92.03 -59.06
CA MET A 429 13.57 -92.80 -59.30
C MET A 429 13.65 -94.06 -58.44
N CYS A 430 13.34 -93.97 -57.13
CA CYS A 430 13.28 -95.13 -56.24
C CYS A 430 12.28 -96.17 -56.74
N HIS A 431 11.08 -95.74 -57.15
CA HIS A 431 10.04 -96.61 -57.69
C HIS A 431 10.47 -97.30 -59.01
N LEU A 432 11.20 -96.60 -59.88
CA LEU A 432 11.77 -97.19 -61.10
C LEU A 432 12.85 -98.25 -60.80
N THR A 433 13.71 -98.01 -59.81
CA THR A 433 14.68 -99.02 -59.36
C THR A 433 14.02 -100.23 -58.73
N GLU A 434 12.92 -100.05 -57.99
CA GLU A 434 12.17 -101.16 -57.38
C GLU A 434 11.54 -102.07 -58.45
N ILE A 435 10.98 -101.49 -59.52
CA ILE A 435 10.48 -102.23 -60.69
C ILE A 435 11.62 -102.99 -61.41
N LEU A 436 12.83 -102.42 -61.48
CA LEU A 436 14.00 -103.09 -62.07
C LEU A 436 14.51 -104.24 -61.20
N GLU A 437 14.44 -104.10 -59.87
CA GLU A 437 14.85 -105.14 -58.92
C GLU A 437 13.86 -106.32 -58.93
N GLU A 438 12.56 -106.05 -59.01
CA GLU A 438 11.51 -107.08 -59.17
C GLU A 438 11.62 -107.80 -60.53
N GLY A 439 12.04 -107.12 -61.60
CA GLY A 439 12.26 -107.72 -62.91
C GLY A 439 13.46 -108.66 -62.98
N ASN A 440 14.46 -108.52 -62.10
CA ASN A 440 15.69 -109.30 -62.12
C ASN A 440 15.61 -110.61 -61.30
N ALA A 441 14.55 -110.79 -60.50
CA ALA A 441 14.39 -111.97 -59.63
C ALA A 441 13.65 -113.17 -60.27
N GLY A 442 13.21 -113.05 -61.53
CA GLY A 442 12.36 -114.06 -62.19
C GLY A 442 13.05 -115.07 -63.13
N ALA A 443 14.38 -114.99 -63.34
CA ALA A 443 15.04 -115.70 -64.45
C ALA A 443 15.71 -117.04 -64.10
N ASP A 444 15.58 -117.57 -62.88
CA ASP A 444 16.23 -118.85 -62.54
C ASP A 444 15.34 -119.75 -61.68
N ARG A 445 14.48 -120.53 -62.36
CA ARG A 445 13.90 -121.83 -61.92
C ARG A 445 13.02 -122.42 -63.03
N LEU A 446 13.60 -123.30 -63.85
CA LEU A 446 12.93 -124.35 -64.61
C LEU A 446 13.71 -125.65 -64.40
N PRO A 447 13.07 -126.81 -64.23
CA PRO A 447 13.41 -128.00 -65.00
C PRO A 447 12.79 -127.95 -66.40
#